data_AF-A0A3D8YZK5-F1
#
_entry.id   AF-A0A3D8YZK5-F1
#
_cell.length_a   1.000
_cell.length_b   1.000
_cell.length_c   1.000
_cell.angle_alpha   90.00
_cell.angle_beta   90.00
_cell.angle_gamma   90.00
#
_symmetry.space_group_name_H-M   'P 1'
#
loop_
_entity.id
_entity.type
_entity.pdbx_description
1 polymer ?
#
loop_
_entity_poly.entity_id
_entity_poly.type
_entity_poly.pdbx_seq_one_letter_code
_entity_poly.pdbx_strand_id
1 'polypeptide(L)' 'MHFNAFIKMVEGQVQAYKMDTNEIPTSLADLTAKDYLPKDAKCPDGTELTIEADGKVINPKATSSKQ' A
#
# COMPACT_ATOMS: atom_id res chain seq x y z
N MET A 1 1.17 18.75 -2.19
CA MET A 1 1.31 17.79 -3.31
C MET A 1 2.35 16.72 -2.96
N HIS A 2 2.13 15.82 -1.98
CA HIS A 2 3.14 14.81 -1.58
C HIS A 2 2.59 13.50 -0.94
N PHE A 3 1.36 13.06 -1.25
CA PHE A 3 0.86 11.78 -0.73
C PHE A 3 1.01 10.61 -1.72
N ASN A 4 1.03 10.90 -3.03
CA ASN A 4 1.02 9.89 -4.08
C ASN A 4 2.30 9.03 -4.12
N ALA A 5 3.42 9.57 -3.60
CA ALA A 5 4.70 8.87 -3.58
C ALA A 5 4.67 7.63 -2.66
N PHE A 6 3.99 7.72 -1.52
CA PHE A 6 3.87 6.58 -0.61
C PHE A 6 2.99 5.48 -1.20
N ILE A 7 1.88 5.83 -1.85
CA ILE A 7 1.03 4.86 -2.57
C ILE A 7 1.83 4.13 -3.65
N LYS A 8 2.60 4.86 -4.47
CA LYS A 8 3.47 4.26 -5.51
C LYS A 8 4.55 3.34 -4.92
N MET A 9 5.12 3.70 -3.78
CA MET A 9 6.09 2.84 -3.07
C MET A 9 5.44 1.54 -2.59
N VAL A 10 4.29 1.64 -1.91
CA VAL A 10 3.54 0.47 -1.41
C VAL A 10 3.08 -0.41 -2.58
N GLU A 11 2.60 0.19 -3.68
CA GLU A 11 2.17 -0.55 -4.87
C GLU A 11 3.31 -1.38 -5.47
N GLY A 12 4.53 -0.84 -5.52
CA GLY A 12 5.71 -1.60 -5.92
C GLY A 12 6.02 -2.78 -4.98
N GLN A 13 5.85 -2.58 -3.67
CA GLN A 13 6.03 -3.63 -2.66
C GLN A 13 4.95 -4.73 -2.79
N VAL A 14 3.69 -4.34 -3.03
CA VAL A 14 2.58 -5.26 -3.29
C VAL A 14 2.84 -6.11 -4.53
N GLN A 15 3.30 -5.49 -5.62
CA GLN A 15 3.66 -6.17 -6.85
C GLN A 15 4.80 -7.17 -6.62
N ALA A 16 5.84 -6.79 -5.89
CA ALA A 16 6.95 -7.68 -5.53
C ALA A 16 6.46 -8.88 -4.71
N TYR A 17 5.69 -8.64 -3.64
CA TYR A 17 5.09 -9.72 -2.83
C TYR A 17 4.26 -10.68 -3.68
N LYS A 18 3.46 -10.15 -4.62
CA LYS A 18 2.68 -10.95 -5.55
C LYS A 18 3.55 -11.80 -6.46
N MET A 19 4.67 -11.28 -6.94
CA MET A 19 5.60 -12.05 -7.78
C MET A 19 6.30 -13.16 -6.99
N ASP A 20 6.70 -12.90 -5.75
CA ASP A 20 7.39 -13.88 -4.90
C ASP A 20 6.45 -14.98 -4.37
N THR A 21 5.26 -14.59 -3.91
CA THR A 21 4.32 -15.50 -3.23
C THR A 21 3.22 -16.04 -4.14
N ASN A 22 3.04 -15.46 -5.34
CA ASN A 22 1.85 -15.65 -6.18
C ASN A 22 0.52 -15.26 -5.50
N GLU A 23 0.56 -14.56 -4.38
CA GLU A 23 -0.60 -14.10 -3.63
C GLU A 23 -0.61 -12.58 -3.49
N ILE A 24 -1.79 -11.99 -3.43
CA ILE A 24 -1.92 -10.55 -3.20
C ILE A 24 -2.05 -10.33 -1.70
N PRO A 25 -1.19 -9.50 -1.09
CA PRO A 25 -1.27 -9.22 0.33
C PRO A 25 -2.61 -8.53 0.63
N THR A 26 -3.32 -9.02 1.65
CA THR A 26 -4.64 -8.48 2.01
C THR A 26 -4.55 -7.20 2.83
N SER A 27 -3.39 -6.91 3.40
CA SER A 27 -3.14 -5.75 4.24
C SER A 27 -1.67 -5.33 4.21
N LEU A 28 -1.40 -4.07 4.56
CA LEU A 28 -0.02 -3.60 4.75
C LEU A 28 0.73 -4.46 5.78
N ALA A 29 0.02 -5.01 6.77
CA ALA A 29 0.59 -5.88 7.79
C ALA A 29 1.27 -7.13 7.20
N ASP A 30 0.75 -7.72 6.12
CA ASP A 30 1.39 -8.86 5.44
C ASP A 30 2.75 -8.46 4.87
N LEU A 31 2.82 -7.28 4.27
CA LEU A 31 4.06 -6.74 3.71
C LEU A 31 5.07 -6.41 4.81
N THR A 32 4.62 -5.81 5.92
CA THR A 32 5.47 -5.52 7.07
C THR A 32 5.97 -6.79 7.75
N ALA A 33 5.12 -7.82 7.85
CA ALA A 33 5.48 -9.12 8.42
C ALA A 33 6.55 -9.85 7.59
N LYS A 34 6.55 -9.62 6.27
CA LYS A 34 7.55 -10.14 5.33
C LYS A 34 8.71 -9.18 5.03
N ASP A 35 8.85 -8.10 5.81
CA ASP A 35 9.89 -7.07 5.66
C ASP A 35 9.89 -6.33 4.30
N TYR A 36 8.82 -6.43 3.52
CA TYR A 36 8.61 -5.63 2.30
C TYR A 36 8.37 -4.16 2.65
N LEU A 37 7.65 -3.90 3.74
CA LEU A 37 7.44 -2.53 4.24
C LEU A 37 8.06 -2.34 5.61
N PRO A 38 8.66 -1.16 5.89
CA PRO A 38 9.13 -0.87 7.22
C PRO A 38 7.96 -0.85 8.21
N LYS A 39 8.23 -1.24 9.46
CA LYS A 39 7.26 -1.24 10.57
C LYS A 39 6.65 0.13 10.90
N ASP A 40 7.31 1.19 10.45
CA ASP A 40 6.81 2.57 10.52
C ASP A 40 6.20 3.07 9.20
N ALA A 41 5.93 2.19 8.24
CA ALA A 41 5.20 2.48 7.01
C ALA A 41 3.71 2.70 7.30
N LYS A 42 3.41 3.75 8.04
CA LYS A 42 2.08 4.24 8.36
C LYS A 42 1.98 5.61 7.73
N CYS A 43 0.84 5.90 7.12
CA CYS A 43 0.59 7.25 6.65
C CYS A 43 0.66 8.19 7.86
N PRO A 44 1.38 9.33 7.76
CA PRO A 44 1.48 10.29 8.86
C PRO A 44 0.13 10.90 9.24
N ASP A 45 -0.87 10.74 8.37
CA ASP A 45 -2.26 11.17 8.57
C ASP A 45 -3.10 10.16 9.39
N GLY A 46 -2.52 9.00 9.76
CA GLY A 46 -3.24 7.92 10.44
C GLY A 46 -4.26 7.20 9.55
N THR A 47 -4.22 7.43 8.23
CA THR A 47 -5.11 6.75 7.30
C THR A 47 -4.57 5.37 6.92
N GLU A 48 -5.41 4.35 7.04
CA GLU A 48 -5.12 3.01 6.55
C GLU A 48 -5.25 2.96 5.02
N LEU A 49 -4.24 2.40 4.36
CA LEU A 49 -4.32 2.11 2.93
C LEU A 49 -5.01 0.77 2.73
N THR A 50 -5.86 0.71 1.70
CA THR A 50 -6.53 -0.53 1.29
C THR A 50 -5.86 -1.06 0.04
N ILE A 51 -5.63 -2.37 -0.01
CA ILE A 51 -5.11 -3.07 -1.19
C ILE A 51 -6.30 -3.73 -1.86
N GLU A 52 -6.58 -3.36 -3.10
CA GLU A 52 -7.64 -3.96 -3.91
C GLU A 52 -7.20 -5.32 -4.46
N ALA A 53 -8.15 -6.11 -4.94
CA ALA A 53 -7.92 -7.44 -5.51
C ALA A 53 -6.99 -7.46 -6.74
N ASP A 54 -6.73 -6.31 -7.36
CA ASP A 54 -5.77 -6.17 -8.46
C ASP A 54 -4.32 -5.92 -7.98
N GLY A 55 -4.12 -5.77 -6.66
CA GLY A 55 -2.86 -5.32 -6.07
C GLY A 55 -2.69 -3.80 -6.11
N LYS A 56 -3.78 -3.08 -6.42
CA LYS A 56 -3.80 -1.63 -6.45
C LYS A 56 -3.98 -1.07 -5.05
N VAL A 57 -3.14 -0.11 -4.69
CA VAL A 57 -3.19 0.51 -3.36
C VAL A 57 -4.04 1.78 -3.44
N ILE A 58 -5.15 1.80 -2.72
CA ILE A 58 -6.03 2.96 -2.62
C ILE A 58 -5.98 3.54 -1.21
N ASN A 59 -5.98 4.86 -1.13
CA ASN A 59 -6.22 5.56 0.12
C ASN A 59 -7.68 6.04 0.12
N PRO A 60 -8.54 5.61 1.05
CA PRO A 60 -9.93 6.10 1.13
C PRO A 60 -10.01 7.63 1.27
N LYS A 61 -8.97 8.31 1.79
CA LYS A 61 -8.90 9.78 1.82
C LYS A 61 -8.39 10.42 0.51
N ALA A 62 -7.62 9.71 -0.32
CA ALA A 62 -7.10 10.28 -1.56
C ALA A 62 -8.19 10.40 -2.65
N THR A 63 -9.31 9.71 -2.49
CA THR A 63 -10.43 9.69 -3.45
C THR A 63 -11.58 10.63 -3.07
N SER A 64 -11.27 11.77 -2.44
CA SER A 64 -12.23 12.85 -2.21
C SER A 64 -11.66 14.22 -2.53
N SER A 65 -11.19 14.39 -3.78
CA SER A 65 -11.28 15.64 -4.53
C SER A 65 -10.57 15.45 -5.87
N LYS A 66 -11.38 15.25 -6.90
CA LYS A 66 -11.24 15.90 -8.21
C LYS A 66 -9.90 16.61 -8.44
N GLN A 67 -9.06 16.06 -9.32
CA GLN A 67 -8.28 16.90 -10.23
C GLN A 67 -9.03 16.97 -11.55
#